data_AF-M0C1F6-F1
#
_entry.id   AF-M0C1F6-F1
#
_cell.length_a   1.000
_cell.length_b   1.000
_cell.length_c   1.000
_cell.angle_alpha   90.00
_cell.angle_beta   90.00
_cell.angle_gamma   90.00
#
_symmetry.space_group_name_H-M   'P 1'
#
loop_
_entity.id
_entity.type
_entity.pdbx_description
1 polymer ?
#
loop_
_entity_poly.entity_id
_entity_poly.type
_entity_poly.pdbx_seq_one_letter_code
_entity_poly.pdbx_strand_id
1 'polypeptide(L)'
;MEVDPLTTSVMAEYDGQLYYFCSEGCREQFEKNPQRFAESAISAFGRRDGVQSPRLSSESAGGTFELHIRHDDHVNVGDEVTLTKTISEDDVNRFAVATSDTNALHLNEEFASRTRFGRRIVHGTLVSGPISAALASLPGITIYISQSLEFHGPVFIGETVTAR
;
A
#
# COMPACT_ATOMS: atom_id res chain seq x y z
N MET A 1 -16.54 10.67 -24.40
CA MET A 1 -17.74 9.91 -24.77
C MET A 1 -18.11 9.13 -23.53
N GLU A 2 -19.25 9.45 -22.92
CA GLU A 2 -19.69 8.88 -21.65
C GLU A 2 -20.76 7.84 -21.95
N VAL A 3 -20.63 6.63 -21.38
CA VAL A 3 -21.58 5.52 -21.59
C VAL A 3 -22.42 5.42 -20.32
N ASP A 4 -23.73 5.61 -20.45
CA ASP A 4 -24.67 5.45 -19.34
C ASP A 4 -25.03 3.95 -19.17
N PRO A 5 -24.66 3.32 -18.03
CA PRO A 5 -24.93 1.91 -17.76
C PRO A 5 -26.41 1.55 -17.67
N LEU A 6 -27.29 2.53 -17.43
CA LEU A 6 -28.73 2.29 -17.28
C LEU A 6 -29.48 2.27 -18.61
N THR A 7 -28.85 2.74 -19.69
CA THR A 7 -29.50 2.95 -20.99
C THR A 7 -28.83 2.23 -22.15
N THR A 8 -27.57 1.79 -22.01
CA THR A 8 -26.93 0.98 -23.04
C THR A 8 -27.32 -0.50 -22.94
N SER A 9 -27.63 -1.10 -24.09
CA SER A 9 -27.88 -2.54 -24.21
C SER A 9 -26.62 -3.34 -24.59
N VAL A 10 -25.50 -2.65 -24.85
CA VAL A 10 -24.26 -3.30 -25.32
C VAL A 10 -23.33 -3.52 -24.15
N MET A 11 -23.20 -4.76 -23.72
CA MET A 11 -22.45 -5.15 -22.52
C MET A 11 -21.65 -6.45 -22.75
N ALA A 12 -20.59 -6.64 -21.97
CA ALA A 12 -19.86 -7.91 -21.89
C ALA A 12 -19.41 -8.16 -20.45
N GLU A 13 -19.39 -9.43 -20.05
CA GLU A 13 -18.86 -9.84 -18.75
C GLU A 13 -17.44 -10.36 -18.92
N TYR A 14 -16.52 -9.91 -18.06
CA TYR A 14 -15.15 -10.39 -18.00
C TYR A 14 -14.64 -10.37 -16.56
N ASP A 15 -14.05 -11.47 -16.10
CA ASP A 15 -13.52 -11.65 -14.73
C ASP A 15 -14.53 -11.31 -13.61
N GLY A 16 -15.81 -11.64 -13.83
CA GLY A 16 -16.90 -11.37 -12.88
C GLY A 16 -17.36 -9.90 -12.81
N GLN A 17 -16.84 -9.04 -13.69
CA GLN A 17 -17.26 -7.63 -13.81
C GLN A 17 -18.00 -7.41 -15.14
N LEU A 18 -19.08 -6.63 -15.08
CA LEU A 18 -19.88 -6.24 -16.25
C LEU A 18 -19.36 -4.92 -16.84
N TYR A 19 -19.05 -4.92 -18.14
CA TYR A 19 -18.55 -3.78 -18.91
C TYR A 19 -19.61 -3.30 -19.89
N TYR A 20 -19.70 -1.97 -20.05
CA TYR A 20 -20.72 -1.30 -20.86
C TYR A 20 -20.05 -0.55 -22.02
N PHE A 21 -20.61 -0.64 -23.22
CA PHE A 21 -20.02 -0.10 -24.43
C PHE A 21 -20.95 0.87 -25.16
N CYS A 22 -20.36 1.84 -25.87
CA CYS A 22 -21.11 2.78 -26.69
C CYS A 22 -21.59 2.17 -28.03
N SER A 23 -21.04 1.03 -28.44
CA SER A 23 -21.38 0.34 -29.69
C SER A 23 -20.92 -1.11 -29.68
N GLU A 24 -21.55 -1.95 -30.52
CA GLU A 24 -21.15 -3.34 -30.75
C GLU A 24 -19.69 -3.47 -31.18
N GLY A 25 -19.20 -2.56 -32.03
CA GLY A 25 -17.80 -2.57 -32.47
C GLY A 25 -16.80 -2.39 -31.32
N CYS A 26 -17.15 -1.59 -30.29
CA CYS A 26 -16.31 -1.44 -29.10
C CYS A 26 -16.35 -2.69 -28.21
N ARG A 27 -17.51 -3.35 -28.08
CA ARG A 27 -17.65 -4.63 -27.36
C ARG A 27 -16.82 -5.72 -28.03
N GLU A 28 -16.92 -5.86 -29.35
CA GLU A 28 -16.14 -6.85 -30.11
C GLU A 28 -14.62 -6.62 -30.00
N GLN A 29 -14.18 -5.35 -29.95
CA GLN A 29 -12.78 -5.02 -29.72
C GLN A 29 -12.33 -5.43 -28.30
N PHE A 30 -13.18 -5.21 -27.30
CA PHE A 30 -12.93 -5.63 -25.93
C PHE A 30 -12.84 -7.15 -25.83
N GLU A 31 -13.79 -7.91 -26.38
CA GLU A 31 -13.80 -9.38 -26.32
C GLU A 31 -12.59 -10.03 -27.00
N LYS A 32 -11.99 -9.37 -28.01
CA LYS A 32 -10.77 -9.86 -28.69
C LYS A 32 -9.52 -9.76 -27.83
N ASN A 33 -9.45 -8.81 -26.90
CA ASN A 33 -8.32 -8.64 -25.99
C ASN A 33 -8.76 -7.92 -24.71
N PRO A 34 -9.56 -8.60 -23.85
CA PRO A 34 -10.20 -7.95 -22.71
C PRO A 34 -9.18 -7.53 -21.66
N GLN A 35 -8.08 -8.28 -21.51
CA GLN A 35 -6.98 -7.99 -20.59
C GLN A 35 -6.43 -6.58 -20.80
N ARG A 36 -6.20 -6.17 -22.06
CA ARG A 36 -5.69 -4.83 -22.40
C ARG A 36 -6.57 -3.68 -21.89
N PHE A 37 -7.88 -3.91 -21.77
CA PHE A 37 -8.84 -2.89 -21.33
C PHE A 37 -9.19 -3.04 -19.85
N ALA A 38 -9.23 -4.29 -19.36
CA ALA A 38 -9.52 -4.63 -17.98
C ALA A 38 -8.34 -4.34 -17.03
N GLU A 39 -7.10 -4.31 -17.52
CA GLU A 39 -5.92 -3.88 -16.74
C GLU A 39 -5.98 -2.40 -16.33
N SER A 40 -6.89 -1.59 -16.92
CA SER A 40 -7.23 -0.25 -16.42
C SER A 40 -8.21 -0.24 -15.23
N ALA A 41 -8.71 -1.40 -14.80
CA ALA A 41 -9.57 -1.56 -13.63
C ALA A 41 -8.80 -1.97 -12.37
N ILE A 42 -7.47 -1.90 -12.37
CA ILE A 42 -6.77 -1.60 -11.14
C ILE A 42 -7.13 -0.14 -10.84
N SER A 43 -8.18 0.09 -10.03
CA SER A 43 -8.47 1.43 -9.56
C SER A 43 -7.20 1.93 -8.90
N ALA A 44 -6.52 2.88 -9.56
CA ALA A 44 -5.36 3.54 -8.99
C ALA A 44 -5.71 4.18 -7.65
N PHE A 45 -7.01 4.31 -7.33
CA PHE A 45 -7.55 4.88 -6.11
C PHE A 45 -8.30 3.85 -5.25
N GLY A 46 -7.85 3.67 -4.02
CA GLY A 46 -8.59 2.94 -2.98
C GLY A 46 -9.42 3.92 -2.15
N ARG A 47 -10.58 3.47 -1.64
CA ARG A 47 -11.36 4.21 -0.64
C ARG A 47 -11.19 3.55 0.73
N ARG A 48 -10.75 4.30 1.74
CA ARG A 48 -10.79 3.91 3.16
C ARG A 48 -11.24 5.12 4.00
N ASP A 49 -12.15 4.89 4.94
CA ASP A 49 -12.76 5.93 5.80
C ASP A 49 -13.32 7.15 5.04
N GLY A 50 -13.87 6.90 3.83
CA GLY A 50 -14.44 7.95 2.97
C GLY A 50 -13.43 8.69 2.10
N VAL A 51 -12.12 8.49 2.29
CA VAL A 51 -11.05 9.20 1.58
C VAL A 51 -10.59 8.42 0.36
N GLN A 52 -10.51 9.10 -0.79
CA GLN A 52 -10.00 8.53 -2.04
C GLN A 52 -8.50 8.84 -2.18
N SER A 53 -7.65 7.83 -2.09
CA SER A 53 -6.18 7.96 -2.18
C SER A 53 -5.64 7.09 -3.31
N PRO A 54 -4.63 7.54 -4.09
CA PRO A 54 -4.07 6.78 -5.20
C PRO A 54 -3.28 5.55 -4.70
N ARG A 55 -3.99 4.53 -4.23
CA ARG A 55 -3.46 3.28 -3.69
C ARG A 55 -4.20 2.07 -4.22
N LEU A 56 -3.42 1.01 -4.40
CA LEU A 56 -3.94 -0.34 -4.62
C LEU A 56 -4.52 -0.89 -3.32
N SER A 57 -5.66 -1.58 -3.40
CA SER A 57 -6.18 -2.36 -2.27
C SER A 57 -5.26 -3.55 -2.02
N SER A 58 -4.30 -3.43 -1.11
CA SER A 58 -3.43 -4.55 -0.74
C SER A 58 -3.98 -5.28 0.48
N GLU A 59 -4.84 -6.28 0.24
CA GLU A 59 -5.24 -7.25 1.27
C GLU A 59 -4.02 -7.97 1.88
N SER A 60 -2.90 -8.00 1.14
CA SER A 60 -1.64 -8.67 1.50
C SER A 60 -0.61 -7.81 2.24
N ALA A 61 -0.81 -6.50 2.40
CA ALA A 61 0.21 -5.63 3.00
C ALA A 61 0.23 -5.64 4.54
N GLY A 62 -0.87 -6.07 5.18
CA GLY A 62 -1.04 -6.06 6.64
C GLY A 62 -1.03 -4.64 7.25
N GLY A 63 -1.58 -4.52 8.47
CA GLY A 63 -1.62 -3.26 9.23
C GLY A 63 -2.98 -2.56 9.24
N THR A 64 -3.21 -1.75 10.27
CA THR A 64 -4.39 -0.90 10.45
C THR A 64 -4.03 0.55 10.21
N PHE A 65 -5.01 1.31 9.70
CA PHE A 65 -4.87 2.71 9.38
C PHE A 65 -5.99 3.46 10.08
N GLU A 66 -5.67 4.60 10.66
CA GLU A 66 -6.64 5.56 11.15
C GLU A 66 -6.30 6.90 10.51
N LEU A 67 -7.24 7.43 9.72
CA LEU A 67 -7.06 8.67 8.97
C LEU A 67 -8.00 9.74 9.52
N HIS A 68 -7.44 10.85 9.99
CA HIS A 68 -8.18 11.99 10.50
C HIS A 68 -7.86 13.21 9.64
N ILE A 69 -8.57 13.34 8.51
CA ILE A 69 -8.43 14.47 7.59
C ILE A 69 -9.71 15.30 7.52
N ARG A 70 -9.56 16.62 7.37
CA ARG A 70 -10.69 17.55 7.34
C ARG A 70 -11.39 17.63 5.98
N HIS A 71 -10.65 17.50 4.89
CA HIS A 71 -11.15 17.52 3.51
C HIS A 71 -10.40 16.46 2.68
N ASP A 72 -11.07 15.88 1.70
CA ASP A 72 -10.58 14.75 0.89
C ASP A 72 -9.85 15.16 -0.40
N ASP A 73 -9.79 16.46 -0.70
CA ASP A 73 -9.23 17.03 -1.92
C ASP A 73 -7.85 17.70 -1.73
N HIS A 74 -7.50 18.13 -0.51
CA HIS A 74 -6.20 18.74 -0.20
C HIS A 74 -5.79 18.58 1.28
N VAL A 75 -4.47 18.60 1.53
CA VAL A 75 -3.89 18.56 2.88
C VAL A 75 -4.03 19.92 3.57
N ASN A 76 -4.47 19.89 4.82
CA ASN A 76 -4.68 21.06 5.67
C ASN A 76 -3.81 21.01 6.94
N VAL A 77 -3.52 22.19 7.50
CA VAL A 77 -2.86 22.28 8.81
C VAL A 77 -3.75 21.63 9.88
N GLY A 78 -3.18 20.66 10.59
CA GLY A 78 -3.86 19.89 11.63
C GLY A 78 -4.49 18.59 11.14
N ASP A 79 -4.33 18.23 9.87
CA ASP A 79 -4.62 16.87 9.40
C ASP A 79 -3.62 15.89 10.03
N GLU A 80 -4.11 14.71 10.39
CA GLU A 80 -3.33 13.67 11.06
C GLU A 80 -3.54 12.32 10.36
N VAL A 81 -2.46 11.56 10.20
CA VAL A 81 -2.52 10.20 9.70
C VAL A 81 -1.77 9.28 10.65
N THR A 82 -2.46 8.25 11.13
CA THR A 82 -1.87 7.21 11.96
C THR A 82 -1.87 5.90 11.20
N LEU A 83 -0.71 5.24 11.15
CA LEU A 83 -0.55 3.89 10.60
C LEU A 83 0.06 3.00 11.66
N THR A 84 -0.63 1.90 11.97
CA THR A 84 -0.15 0.89 12.90
C THR A 84 0.09 -0.43 12.17
N LYS A 85 1.29 -0.98 12.29
CA LYS A 85 1.66 -2.26 11.67
C LYS A 85 2.49 -3.12 12.60
N THR A 86 2.11 -4.40 12.72
CA THR A 86 2.96 -5.43 13.29
C THR A 86 3.99 -5.88 12.27
N ILE A 87 5.27 -5.80 12.60
CA ILE A 87 6.35 -6.24 11.71
C ILE A 87 6.53 -7.75 11.85
N SER A 88 6.23 -8.48 10.79
CA SER A 88 6.34 -9.94 10.76
C SER A 88 7.72 -10.43 10.35
N GLU A 89 7.97 -11.72 10.52
CA GLU A 89 9.18 -12.37 9.99
C GLU A 89 9.23 -12.32 8.45
N ASP A 90 8.07 -12.42 7.79
CA ASP A 90 7.97 -12.27 6.33
C ASP A 90 8.39 -10.86 5.87
N ASP A 91 7.97 -9.81 6.58
CA ASP A 91 8.39 -8.44 6.26
C ASP A 91 9.92 -8.28 6.31
N VAL A 92 10.57 -8.83 7.34
CA VAL A 92 12.03 -8.78 7.51
C VAL A 92 12.73 -9.54 6.37
N ASN A 93 12.26 -10.75 6.05
CA ASN A 93 12.85 -11.56 4.98
C ASN A 93 12.67 -10.89 3.60
N ARG A 94 11.48 -10.38 3.31
CA ARG A 94 11.21 -9.68 2.04
C ARG A 94 11.99 -8.38 1.91
N PHE A 95 12.16 -7.64 3.00
CA PHE A 95 12.99 -6.44 3.01
C PHE A 95 14.47 -6.77 2.73
N ALA A 96 15.01 -7.82 3.35
CA ALA A 96 16.37 -8.26 3.11
C ALA A 96 16.60 -8.65 1.64
N VAL A 97 15.65 -9.37 1.03
CA VAL A 97 15.71 -9.71 -0.41
C VAL A 97 15.64 -8.45 -1.27
N ALA A 98 14.69 -7.55 -0.99
CA ALA A 98 14.46 -6.35 -1.79
C ALA A 98 15.63 -5.36 -1.75
N THR A 99 16.31 -5.27 -0.60
CA THR A 99 17.40 -4.30 -0.38
C THR A 99 18.79 -4.89 -0.47
N SER A 100 18.90 -6.22 -0.55
CA SER A 100 20.15 -6.97 -0.35
C SER A 100 20.80 -6.79 1.03
N ASP A 101 20.14 -6.13 1.99
CA ASP A 101 20.59 -6.04 3.37
C ASP A 101 20.35 -7.38 4.09
N THR A 102 21.33 -8.26 3.96
CA THR A 102 21.37 -9.61 4.52
C THR A 102 22.18 -9.69 5.80
N ASN A 103 22.35 -8.56 6.51
CA ASN A 103 23.07 -8.54 7.78
C ASN A 103 22.53 -9.62 8.74
N ALA A 104 23.43 -10.49 9.21
CA ALA A 104 23.10 -11.64 10.05
C ALA A 104 22.36 -11.25 11.33
N LEU A 105 22.50 -10.01 11.80
CA LEU A 105 21.76 -9.48 12.94
C LEU A 105 20.23 -9.54 12.76
N HIS A 106 19.75 -9.45 11.52
CA HIS A 106 18.31 -9.47 11.20
C HIS A 106 17.80 -10.88 10.88
N LEU A 107 18.68 -11.78 10.42
CA LEU A 107 18.28 -13.04 9.78
C LEU A 107 18.72 -14.31 10.53
N ASN A 108 19.73 -14.23 11.39
CA ASN A 108 20.31 -15.38 12.07
C ASN A 108 20.21 -15.27 13.60
N GLU A 109 19.40 -16.13 14.21
CA GLU A 109 19.17 -16.13 15.66
C GLU A 109 20.43 -16.49 16.46
N GLU A 110 21.24 -17.44 15.98
CA GLU A 110 22.47 -17.87 16.65
C GLU A 110 23.52 -16.74 16.67
N PHE A 111 23.58 -15.94 15.61
CA PHE A 111 24.44 -14.76 15.56
C PHE A 111 23.88 -13.65 16.45
N ALA A 112 22.59 -13.32 16.30
CA ALA A 112 21.96 -12.22 17.01
C ALA A 112 21.96 -12.42 18.54
N SER A 113 21.76 -13.64 19.02
CA SER A 113 21.82 -14.01 20.44
C SER A 113 23.19 -13.76 21.10
N ARG A 114 24.26 -13.70 20.32
CA ARG A 114 25.62 -13.35 20.79
C ARG A 114 25.90 -11.85 20.80
N THR A 115 24.98 -11.03 20.31
CA THR A 115 25.11 -9.57 20.30
C THR A 115 24.48 -8.95 21.55
N ARG A 116 24.71 -7.65 21.76
CA ARG A 116 24.07 -6.89 22.85
C ARG A 116 22.54 -6.90 22.81
N PHE A 117 21.93 -7.26 21.69
CA PHE A 117 20.47 -7.30 21.52
C PHE A 117 19.86 -8.63 21.99
N GLY A 118 20.66 -9.70 22.11
CA GLY A 118 20.23 -11.01 22.62
C GLY A 118 19.26 -11.80 21.75
N ARG A 119 18.76 -11.23 20.65
CA ARG A 119 17.91 -11.86 19.62
C ARG A 119 17.88 -11.01 18.35
N ARG A 120 17.28 -11.53 17.28
CA ARG A 120 17.13 -10.79 16.00
C ARG A 120 16.31 -9.50 16.18
N ILE A 121 16.75 -8.43 15.52
CA ILE A 121 16.05 -7.14 15.47
C ILE A 121 15.63 -6.84 14.03
N VAL A 122 14.62 -6.01 13.86
CA VAL A 122 14.13 -5.54 12.55
C VAL A 122 15.12 -4.52 11.96
N HIS A 123 15.25 -4.47 10.63
CA HIS A 123 16.00 -3.41 9.94
C HIS A 123 15.42 -2.02 10.27
N GLY A 124 16.27 -1.06 10.64
CA GLY A 124 15.80 0.31 10.96
C GLY A 124 15.03 0.96 9.81
N THR A 125 15.50 0.77 8.57
CA THR A 125 14.82 1.29 7.37
C THR A 125 13.47 0.60 7.09
N LEU A 126 13.30 -0.67 7.50
CA LEU A 126 11.99 -1.33 7.44
C LEU A 126 11.02 -0.68 8.45
N VAL A 127 11.50 -0.35 9.66
CA VAL A 127 10.72 0.35 10.69
C VAL A 127 10.25 1.74 10.24
N SER A 128 11.01 2.42 9.37
CA SER A 128 10.58 3.73 8.82
C SER A 128 9.56 3.62 7.67
N GLY A 129 9.38 2.44 7.07
CA GLY A 129 8.43 2.20 5.99
C GLY A 129 6.98 2.65 6.29
N PRO A 130 6.41 2.34 7.47
CA PRO A 130 5.13 2.87 7.93
C PRO A 130 4.97 4.39 7.82
N ILE A 131 6.04 5.18 7.96
CA ILE A 131 5.95 6.65 7.81
C ILE A 131 5.64 7.00 6.35
N SER A 132 6.35 6.39 5.40
CA SER A 132 6.08 6.55 3.97
C SER A 132 4.66 6.10 3.62
N ALA A 133 4.24 4.96 4.16
CA ALA A 133 2.89 4.44 3.98
C ALA A 133 1.80 5.23 4.75
N ALA A 134 2.12 6.05 5.74
CA ALA A 134 1.18 6.97 6.35
C ALA A 134 1.03 8.21 5.45
N LEU A 135 2.15 8.83 5.05
CA LEU A 135 2.17 10.02 4.22
C LEU A 135 1.48 9.81 2.86
N ALA A 136 1.72 8.67 2.21
CA ALA A 136 1.08 8.38 0.93
C ALA A 136 -0.43 8.06 1.04
N SER A 137 -1.04 8.10 2.24
CA SER A 137 -2.50 8.05 2.43
C SER A 137 -3.15 9.44 2.39
N LEU A 138 -2.35 10.52 2.43
CA LEU A 138 -2.86 11.89 2.37
C LEU A 138 -3.53 12.18 1.01
N PRO A 139 -4.50 13.11 0.96
CA PRO A 139 -5.15 13.53 -0.28
C PRO A 139 -4.18 13.89 -1.41
N GLY A 140 -4.51 13.43 -2.62
CA GLY A 140 -3.71 13.69 -3.83
C GLY A 140 -2.52 12.75 -4.02
N ILE A 141 -1.65 13.11 -4.98
CA ILE A 141 -0.42 12.36 -5.27
C ILE A 141 0.69 12.87 -4.35
N THR A 142 0.95 12.15 -3.26
CA THR A 142 2.00 12.50 -2.30
C THR A 142 3.34 11.90 -2.71
N ILE A 143 4.37 12.75 -2.82
CA ILE A 143 5.75 12.33 -3.08
C ILE A 143 6.60 12.66 -1.86
N TYR A 144 7.29 11.65 -1.31
CA TYR A 144 8.12 11.81 -0.13
C TYR A 144 9.53 12.31 -0.51
N ILE A 145 9.82 13.58 -0.22
CA ILE A 145 11.05 14.25 -0.70
C ILE A 145 12.26 13.99 0.21
N SER A 146 12.08 14.13 1.53
CA SER A 146 13.20 14.05 2.47
C SER A 146 12.76 13.62 3.85
N GLN A 147 13.67 12.99 4.58
CA GLN A 147 13.45 12.56 5.95
C GLN A 147 14.73 12.71 6.77
N SER A 148 14.57 13.11 8.04
CA SER A 148 15.60 12.97 9.07
C SER A 148 15.13 11.94 10.08
N LEU A 149 15.99 10.97 10.44
CA LEU A 149 15.66 9.88 11.36
C LEU A 149 16.80 9.63 12.34
N GLU A 150 16.41 9.31 13.58
CA GLU A 150 17.27 8.73 14.59
C GLU A 150 16.62 7.45 15.13
N PHE A 151 17.43 6.43 15.40
CA PHE A 151 16.96 5.16 15.95
C PHE A 151 17.31 5.08 17.43
N HIS A 152 16.31 5.30 18.29
CA HIS A 152 16.51 5.34 19.75
C HIS A 152 16.53 3.96 20.41
N GLY A 153 16.00 2.93 19.76
CA GLY A 153 15.95 1.57 20.29
C GLY A 153 15.68 0.54 19.20
N PRO A 154 15.99 -0.75 19.47
CA PRO A 154 15.66 -1.83 18.55
C PRO A 154 14.16 -2.07 18.52
N VAL A 155 13.66 -2.50 17.35
CA VAL A 155 12.34 -3.11 17.21
C VAL A 155 12.56 -4.60 16.97
N PHE A 156 11.75 -5.43 17.60
CA PHE A 156 11.83 -6.87 17.47
C PHE A 156 10.74 -7.41 16.55
N ILE A 157 11.01 -8.58 15.97
CA ILE A 157 10.05 -9.27 15.10
C ILE A 157 8.80 -9.61 15.91
N GLY A 158 7.63 -9.31 15.35
CA GLY A 158 6.33 -9.47 16.00
C GLY A 158 5.88 -8.25 16.80
N GLU A 159 6.70 -7.21 16.94
CA GLU A 159 6.29 -5.96 17.57
C GLU A 159 5.48 -5.07 16.63
N THR A 160 4.58 -4.31 17.23
CA THR A 160 3.75 -3.33 16.54
C THR A 160 4.39 -1.96 16.61
N VAL A 161 4.51 -1.31 15.44
CA VAL A 161 5.01 0.06 15.31
C VAL A 161 3.88 0.96 14.82
N THR A 162 3.87 2.20 15.29
CA THR A 162 2.88 3.22 14.90
C THR A 162 3.61 4.44 14.38
N ALA A 163 3.29 4.86 13.15
CA ALA A 163 3.64 6.16 12.60
C ALA A 163 2.46 7.12 12.83
N ARG A 164 2.76 8.35 13.24
CA ARG A 164 1.81 9.42 13.56
C ARG A 164 2.44 10.77 13.22
#